data_AF-A0A423NTJ1-F1
#
_entry.id   AF-A0A423NTJ1-F1
#
_cell.length_a   1.000
_cell.length_b   1.000
_cell.length_c   1.000
_cell.angle_alpha   90.00
_cell.angle_beta   90.00
_cell.angle_gamma   90.00
#
_symmetry.space_group_name_H-M   'P 1'
#
loop_
_entity.id
_entity.type
_entity.pdbx_description
1 polymer ?
#
loop_
_entity_poly.entity_id
_entity_poly.type
_entity_poly.pdbx_seq_one_letter_code
_entity_poly.pdbx_strand_id
1 'polypeptide(L)'
;MSPRQRFFDCLHRSPPALLEAALWISAEHDKTLEPETWLRTFKDLQLRISYGLPMLPVSELAQPLLRRMVDLGFAQDDFLPLRPQAALLHRVLHTQRGQPLALALIALELAHGLEIPLVGVNFPGHFLLRVPGADHLLDPCGGRRLYPNDCRELLQRQYGPNMQLSAEHLLTATPVQMLQRLSRNLRQLHLTHDDYIAALIDAERVLELGGAKAADYMARASLYQRLDCPNAERFDLEHALLLSEDPIQRLRLTERLGHLPPNSVVH
;
A
#
# COMPACT_ATOMS: atom_id res chain seq x y z
N MET A 1 -12.60 -5.13 -20.50
CA MET A 1 -12.59 -5.07 -19.01
C MET A 1 -11.69 -3.92 -18.61
N SER A 2 -12.11 -3.09 -17.67
CA SER A 2 -11.27 -1.99 -17.15
C SER A 2 -10.13 -2.55 -16.28
N PRO A 3 -9.03 -1.79 -16.10
CA PRO A 3 -7.98 -2.16 -15.14
C PRO A 3 -8.54 -2.46 -13.73
N ARG A 4 -9.53 -1.69 -13.28
CA ARG A 4 -10.21 -1.88 -11.98
C ARG A 4 -10.91 -3.23 -11.86
N GLN A 5 -11.59 -3.67 -12.92
CA GLN A 5 -12.24 -4.99 -12.93
C GLN A 5 -11.20 -6.11 -12.84
N ARG A 6 -10.14 -6.04 -13.65
CA ARG A 6 -9.06 -7.04 -13.62
C ARG A 6 -8.34 -7.07 -12.27
N PHE A 7 -8.14 -5.92 -11.65
CA PHE A 7 -7.63 -5.81 -10.28
C PHE A 7 -8.46 -6.65 -9.28
N PHE A 8 -9.78 -6.48 -9.28
CA PHE A 8 -10.66 -7.24 -8.40
C PHE A 8 -10.71 -8.73 -8.76
N ASP A 9 -10.69 -9.09 -10.04
CA ASP A 9 -10.62 -10.49 -10.46
C ASP A 9 -9.37 -11.17 -9.89
N CYS A 10 -8.21 -10.50 -9.94
CA CYS A 10 -6.96 -11.00 -9.35
C CYS A 10 -7.04 -11.15 -7.84
N LEU A 11 -7.64 -10.17 -7.15
CA LEU A 11 -7.81 -10.17 -5.71
C LEU A 11 -8.74 -11.29 -5.22
N HIS A 12 -9.77 -11.63 -5.99
CA HIS A 12 -10.75 -12.66 -5.63
C HIS A 12 -10.33 -14.09 -6.03
N ARG A 13 -9.15 -14.29 -6.66
CA ARG A 13 -8.59 -15.63 -6.89
C ARG A 13 -8.24 -16.31 -5.56
N SER A 14 -8.10 -17.64 -5.61
CA SER A 14 -7.67 -18.45 -4.47
C SER A 14 -6.44 -19.28 -4.87
N PRO A 15 -5.22 -18.92 -4.40
CA PRO A 15 -4.90 -17.72 -3.61
C PRO A 15 -4.99 -16.41 -4.43
N PRO A 16 -5.12 -15.24 -3.79
CA PRO A 16 -5.11 -13.95 -4.48
C PRO A 16 -3.81 -13.70 -5.24
N ALA A 17 -3.92 -13.24 -6.50
CA ALA A 17 -2.77 -12.90 -7.33
C ALA A 17 -2.26 -11.49 -7.00
N LEU A 18 -1.51 -11.35 -5.91
CA LEU A 18 -1.12 -10.06 -5.32
C LEU A 18 -0.28 -9.19 -6.26
N LEU A 19 0.78 -9.75 -6.86
CA LEU A 19 1.62 -9.02 -7.81
C LEU A 19 0.80 -8.52 -9.01
N GLU A 20 -0.03 -9.40 -9.59
CA GLU A 20 -0.88 -9.06 -10.74
C GLU A 20 -1.90 -7.98 -10.39
N ALA A 21 -2.56 -8.07 -9.22
CA ALA A 21 -3.46 -7.03 -8.74
C ALA A 21 -2.76 -5.67 -8.60
N ALA A 22 -1.56 -5.64 -8.01
CA ALA A 22 -0.81 -4.39 -7.86
C ALA A 22 -0.24 -3.85 -9.20
N LEU A 23 -0.04 -4.69 -10.21
CA LEU A 23 0.20 -4.25 -11.59
C LEU A 23 -1.07 -3.65 -12.23
N TRP A 24 -2.25 -4.20 -11.98
CA TRP A 24 -3.52 -3.60 -12.43
C TRP A 24 -3.80 -2.24 -11.77
N ILE A 25 -3.43 -2.06 -10.50
CA ILE A 25 -3.40 -0.74 -9.84
C ILE A 25 -2.54 0.24 -10.64
N SER A 26 -1.36 -0.21 -11.11
CA SER A 26 -0.50 0.65 -11.91
C SER A 26 -1.10 0.99 -13.29
N ALA A 27 -1.83 0.06 -13.89
CA ALA A 27 -2.45 0.24 -15.21
C ALA A 27 -3.62 1.25 -15.21
N GLU A 28 -4.15 1.59 -14.04
CA GLU A 28 -5.10 2.70 -13.89
C GLU A 28 -4.46 4.06 -14.14
N HIS A 29 -3.15 4.17 -13.89
CA HIS A 29 -2.38 5.42 -13.99
C HIS A 29 -1.51 5.46 -15.26
N ASP A 30 -1.23 4.30 -15.87
CA ASP A 30 -0.46 4.20 -17.11
C ASP A 30 -1.19 3.31 -18.13
N LYS A 31 -1.85 3.94 -19.10
CA LYS A 31 -2.62 3.23 -20.15
C LYS A 31 -1.74 2.43 -21.10
N THR A 32 -0.43 2.68 -21.12
CA THR A 32 0.53 1.95 -21.97
C THR A 32 1.06 0.69 -21.29
N LEU A 33 0.76 0.52 -19.99
CA LEU A 33 1.19 -0.63 -19.23
C LEU A 33 0.50 -1.90 -19.70
N GLU A 34 1.30 -2.93 -19.99
CA GLU A 34 0.87 -4.30 -20.22
C GLU A 34 1.29 -5.17 -19.02
N PRO A 35 0.40 -5.43 -18.03
CA PRO A 35 0.73 -6.22 -16.85
C PRO A 35 1.31 -7.61 -17.17
N GLU A 36 0.82 -8.24 -18.24
CA GLU A 36 1.27 -9.56 -18.69
C GLU A 36 2.76 -9.58 -19.05
N THR A 37 3.30 -8.48 -19.59
CA THR A 37 4.73 -8.33 -19.89
C THR A 37 5.56 -8.29 -18.61
N TRP A 38 5.12 -7.53 -17.60
CA TRP A 38 5.79 -7.44 -16.31
C TRP A 38 5.73 -8.74 -15.51
N LEU A 39 4.64 -9.50 -15.61
CA LEU A 39 4.55 -10.84 -15.02
C LEU A 39 5.60 -11.80 -15.62
N ARG A 40 5.92 -11.69 -16.91
CA ARG A 40 6.99 -12.49 -17.53
C ARG A 40 8.36 -12.04 -17.03
N THR A 41 8.63 -10.73 -17.02
CA THR A 41 9.87 -10.17 -16.46
C THR A 41 10.08 -10.58 -15.01
N PHE A 42 9.00 -10.68 -14.22
CA PHE A 42 9.06 -11.13 -12.84
C PHE A 42 9.51 -12.60 -12.71
N LYS A 43 9.11 -13.49 -13.63
CA LYS A 43 9.60 -14.88 -13.63
C LYS A 43 11.10 -14.96 -13.86
N ASP A 44 11.65 -14.13 -14.74
CA ASP A 44 13.10 -14.04 -14.95
C ASP A 44 13.82 -13.53 -13.70
N LEU A 45 13.24 -12.55 -13.00
CA LEU A 45 13.74 -12.08 -11.70
C LEU A 45 13.74 -13.20 -10.66
N GLN A 46 12.66 -13.98 -10.58
CA GLN A 46 12.54 -15.10 -9.63
C GLN A 46 13.65 -16.14 -9.86
N LEU A 47 13.93 -16.50 -11.12
CA LEU A 47 15.04 -17.41 -11.46
C LEU A 47 16.41 -16.82 -11.06
N ARG A 48 16.66 -15.56 -11.38
CA ARG A 48 17.93 -14.88 -11.01
C ARG A 48 18.14 -14.82 -9.49
N ILE A 49 17.06 -14.67 -8.73
CA ILE A 49 17.11 -14.70 -7.28
C ILE A 49 17.37 -16.13 -6.79
N SER A 50 16.64 -17.13 -7.28
CA SER A 50 16.78 -18.52 -6.82
C SER A 50 18.20 -19.05 -7.01
N TYR A 51 18.87 -18.73 -8.13
CA TYR A 51 20.27 -19.12 -8.36
C TYR A 51 21.27 -18.51 -7.37
N GLY A 52 20.92 -17.40 -6.73
CA GLY A 52 21.78 -16.70 -5.78
C GLY A 52 21.46 -16.98 -4.31
N LEU A 53 20.45 -17.81 -4.01
CA LEU A 53 20.11 -18.15 -2.64
C LEU A 53 21.09 -19.20 -2.08
N PRO A 54 21.44 -19.11 -0.78
CA PRO A 54 22.28 -20.11 -0.14
C PRO A 54 21.52 -21.44 0.02
N MET A 55 22.27 -22.53 0.18
CA MET A 55 21.68 -23.83 0.47
C MET A 55 21.26 -23.94 1.94
N LEU A 56 20.06 -23.48 2.27
CA LEU A 56 19.45 -23.52 3.59
C LEU A 56 18.01 -24.05 3.52
N PRO A 57 17.43 -24.49 4.64
CA PRO A 57 16.00 -24.77 4.72
C PRO A 57 15.16 -23.54 4.30
N VAL A 58 14.03 -23.76 3.62
CA VAL A 58 13.17 -22.67 3.12
C VAL A 58 12.75 -21.69 4.21
N SER A 59 12.56 -22.15 5.45
CA SER A 59 12.24 -21.32 6.62
C SER A 59 13.31 -20.29 6.99
N GLU A 60 14.56 -20.51 6.57
CA GLU A 60 15.69 -19.63 6.84
C GLU A 60 16.01 -18.69 5.68
N LEU A 61 15.35 -18.87 4.53
CA LEU A 61 15.65 -18.14 3.29
C LEU A 61 15.00 -16.75 3.20
N ALA A 62 14.11 -16.37 4.10
CA ALA A 62 13.44 -15.07 4.04
C ALA A 62 14.40 -13.86 4.10
N GLN A 63 15.35 -13.87 5.04
CA GLN A 63 16.36 -12.80 5.09
C GLN A 63 17.37 -12.88 3.92
N PRO A 64 17.91 -14.05 3.56
CA PRO A 64 18.70 -14.22 2.33
C PRO A 64 18.00 -13.73 1.06
N LEU A 65 16.69 -13.96 0.92
CA LEU A 65 15.88 -13.45 -0.19
C LEU A 65 15.92 -11.93 -0.25
N LEU A 66 15.66 -11.26 0.87
CA LEU A 66 15.68 -9.79 0.93
C LEU A 66 17.08 -9.23 0.65
N ARG A 67 18.13 -9.84 1.20
CA ARG A 67 19.52 -9.46 0.89
C ARG A 67 19.86 -9.67 -0.59
N ARG A 68 19.38 -10.75 -1.19
CA ARG A 68 19.59 -11.02 -2.61
C ARG A 68 18.88 -9.98 -3.49
N MET A 69 17.71 -9.50 -3.10
CA MET A 69 17.06 -8.38 -3.77
C MET A 69 17.94 -7.13 -3.70
N VAL A 70 18.52 -6.83 -2.54
CA VAL A 70 19.47 -5.70 -2.37
C VAL A 70 20.70 -5.86 -3.27
N ASP A 71 21.29 -7.06 -3.33
CA ASP A 71 22.42 -7.35 -4.22
C ASP A 71 22.09 -7.14 -5.70
N LEU A 72 20.82 -7.34 -6.07
CA LEU A 72 20.32 -7.08 -7.43
C LEU A 72 19.96 -5.60 -7.67
N GLY A 73 20.08 -4.73 -6.68
CA GLY A 73 19.86 -3.29 -6.79
C GLY A 73 18.55 -2.78 -6.18
N PHE A 74 17.71 -3.66 -5.61
CA PHE A 74 16.48 -3.21 -4.96
C PHE A 74 16.79 -2.45 -3.68
N ALA A 75 16.26 -1.23 -3.58
CA ALA A 75 16.44 -0.39 -2.42
C ALA A 75 15.26 0.57 -2.23
N GLN A 76 15.17 1.13 -1.03
CA GLN A 76 14.23 2.21 -0.78
C GLN A 76 14.56 3.40 -1.70
N ASP A 77 13.51 4.03 -2.25
CA ASP A 77 13.63 5.28 -2.98
C ASP A 77 13.88 6.44 -2.01
N ASP A 78 14.96 7.19 -2.26
CA ASP A 78 15.46 8.29 -1.44
C ASP A 78 15.22 9.67 -2.07
N PHE A 79 14.49 9.73 -3.19
CA PHE A 79 14.14 11.00 -3.84
C PHE A 79 13.20 11.83 -2.97
N LEU A 80 13.47 13.14 -2.87
CA LEU A 80 12.68 14.09 -2.07
C LEU A 80 12.22 15.28 -2.95
N PRO A 81 10.90 15.56 -3.06
CA PRO A 81 9.78 14.80 -2.49
C PRO A 81 9.54 13.48 -3.23
N LEU A 82 9.20 12.43 -2.48
CA LEU A 82 9.03 11.09 -3.02
C LEU A 82 7.90 11.03 -4.07
N ARG A 83 8.19 10.50 -5.26
CA ARG A 83 7.25 10.49 -6.38
C ARG A 83 6.33 9.26 -6.40
N PRO A 84 5.16 9.33 -7.06
CA PRO A 84 4.24 8.17 -7.18
C PRO A 84 4.86 6.91 -7.77
N GLN A 85 5.87 7.04 -8.62
CA GLN A 85 6.58 5.91 -9.24
C GLN A 85 7.21 4.97 -8.21
N ALA A 86 7.54 5.46 -7.00
CA ALA A 86 8.07 4.62 -5.93
C ALA A 86 7.03 3.62 -5.36
N ALA A 87 5.74 3.80 -5.65
CA ALA A 87 4.67 2.86 -5.25
C ALA A 87 4.04 2.11 -6.44
N LEU A 88 4.28 2.53 -7.68
CA LEU A 88 3.78 1.85 -8.88
C LEU A 88 4.66 0.64 -9.21
N LEU A 89 4.11 -0.57 -9.09
CA LEU A 89 4.91 -1.79 -9.05
C LEU A 89 5.74 -2.04 -10.32
N HIS A 90 5.21 -1.71 -11.50
CA HIS A 90 5.97 -1.78 -12.75
C HIS A 90 7.18 -0.83 -12.77
N ARG A 91 7.06 0.36 -12.18
CA ARG A 91 8.17 1.31 -12.05
C ARG A 91 9.19 0.84 -11.02
N VAL A 92 8.74 0.25 -9.91
CA VAL A 92 9.64 -0.34 -8.91
C VAL A 92 10.39 -1.54 -9.49
N LEU A 93 9.75 -2.40 -10.27
CA LEU A 93 10.42 -3.50 -10.98
C LEU A 93 11.44 -2.99 -12.01
N HIS A 94 11.12 -1.89 -12.71
CA HIS A 94 12.02 -1.26 -13.69
C HIS A 94 13.24 -0.60 -13.04
N THR A 95 13.00 0.24 -12.03
CA THR A 95 14.03 1.12 -11.44
C THR A 95 14.73 0.49 -10.25
N GLN A 96 14.13 -0.56 -9.67
CA GLN A 96 14.56 -1.22 -8.45
C GLN A 96 14.55 -0.26 -7.24
N ARG A 97 13.82 0.87 -7.35
CA ARG A 97 13.62 1.86 -6.29
C ARG A 97 12.15 1.92 -5.94
N GLY A 98 11.82 1.79 -4.66
CA GLY A 98 10.43 1.83 -4.23
C GLY A 98 10.22 2.09 -2.75
N GLN A 99 8.95 2.24 -2.37
CA GLN A 99 8.53 2.32 -0.98
C GLN A 99 8.59 0.94 -0.30
N PRO A 100 8.69 0.89 1.05
CA PRO A 100 8.74 -0.36 1.80
C PRO A 100 7.64 -1.36 1.42
N LEU A 101 6.39 -0.91 1.24
CA LEU A 101 5.28 -1.79 0.85
C LEU A 101 5.43 -2.33 -0.58
N ALA A 102 5.90 -1.53 -1.54
CA ALA A 102 6.08 -1.99 -2.92
C ALA A 102 7.20 -3.04 -3.01
N LEU A 103 8.31 -2.81 -2.30
CA LEU A 103 9.40 -3.79 -2.17
C LEU A 103 8.93 -5.05 -1.45
N ALA A 104 8.11 -4.91 -0.40
CA ALA A 104 7.53 -6.03 0.32
C ALA A 104 6.61 -6.89 -0.56
N LEU A 105 5.78 -6.28 -1.42
CA LEU A 105 4.91 -7.03 -2.34
C LEU A 105 5.73 -7.87 -3.34
N ILE A 106 6.81 -7.30 -3.87
CA ILE A 106 7.77 -8.03 -4.73
C ILE A 106 8.40 -9.19 -3.95
N ALA A 107 8.86 -8.95 -2.72
CA ALA A 107 9.47 -9.98 -1.87
C ALA A 107 8.47 -11.10 -1.51
N LEU A 108 7.22 -10.78 -1.21
CA LEU A 108 6.18 -11.74 -0.89
C LEU A 108 5.86 -12.63 -2.09
N GLU A 109 5.75 -12.06 -3.29
CA GLU A 109 5.52 -12.85 -4.51
C GLU A 109 6.72 -13.75 -4.84
N LEU A 110 7.95 -13.25 -4.67
CA LEU A 110 9.17 -14.06 -4.84
C LEU A 110 9.20 -15.21 -3.82
N ALA A 111 8.89 -14.91 -2.56
CA ALA A 111 8.85 -15.90 -1.49
C ALA A 111 7.79 -16.97 -1.77
N HIS A 112 6.60 -16.58 -2.23
CA HIS A 112 5.54 -17.49 -2.62
C HIS A 112 5.99 -18.46 -3.73
N GLY A 113 6.58 -17.92 -4.81
CA GLY A 113 7.07 -18.74 -5.93
C GLY A 113 8.26 -19.64 -5.60
N LEU A 114 8.95 -19.39 -4.48
CA LEU A 114 10.09 -20.17 -3.99
C LEU A 114 9.76 -20.99 -2.72
N GLU A 115 8.49 -21.05 -2.34
CA GLU A 115 8.02 -21.76 -1.14
C GLU A 115 8.67 -21.29 0.18
N ILE A 116 9.15 -20.05 0.21
CA ILE A 116 9.74 -19.43 1.40
C ILE A 116 8.60 -18.88 2.26
N PRO A 117 8.46 -19.32 3.54
CA PRO A 117 7.38 -18.86 4.40
C PRO A 117 7.60 -17.39 4.79
N LEU A 118 6.79 -16.50 4.24
CA LEU A 118 6.89 -15.06 4.45
C LEU A 118 5.50 -14.44 4.43
N VAL A 119 5.22 -13.58 5.41
CA VAL A 119 3.94 -12.85 5.50
C VAL A 119 4.19 -11.36 5.70
N GLY A 120 3.29 -10.54 5.20
CA GLY A 120 3.28 -9.11 5.44
C GLY A 120 2.76 -8.78 6.84
N VAL A 121 3.27 -7.70 7.44
CA VAL A 121 2.82 -7.16 8.72
C VAL A 121 2.46 -5.70 8.49
N ASN A 122 1.21 -5.34 8.80
CA ASN A 122 0.66 -4.01 8.52
C ASN A 122 1.11 -2.96 9.54
N PHE A 123 2.41 -2.89 9.82
CA PHE A 123 2.99 -2.09 10.89
C PHE A 123 2.84 -0.57 10.59
N PRO A 124 2.42 0.26 11.57
CA PRO A 124 2.19 1.68 11.34
C PRO A 124 3.44 2.42 10.85
N GLY A 125 3.29 3.30 9.87
CA GLY A 125 4.40 4.06 9.27
C GLY A 125 5.25 3.24 8.30
N HIS A 126 5.70 2.05 8.70
CA HIS A 126 6.63 1.21 7.93
C HIS A 126 6.04 -0.17 7.68
N PHE A 127 5.86 -0.61 6.43
CA PHE A 127 5.37 -1.96 6.18
C PHE A 127 6.50 -2.97 6.42
N LEU A 128 6.20 -4.08 7.10
CA LEU A 128 7.20 -5.05 7.53
C LEU A 128 6.85 -6.46 7.05
N LEU A 129 7.82 -7.34 7.12
CA LEU A 129 7.69 -8.75 6.77
C LEU A 129 7.98 -9.62 8.00
N ARG A 130 7.48 -10.85 7.99
CA ARG A 130 7.73 -11.82 9.07
C ARG A 130 7.72 -13.24 8.53
N VAL A 131 8.64 -14.07 9.05
CA VAL A 131 8.52 -15.53 8.92
C VAL A 131 7.56 -16.03 10.00
N PRO A 132 6.49 -16.77 9.67
CA PRO A 132 5.59 -17.35 10.66
C PRO A 132 6.35 -18.10 11.77
N GLY A 133 6.08 -17.76 13.03
CA GLY A 133 6.77 -18.34 14.20
C GLY A 133 8.08 -17.66 14.59
N ALA A 134 8.61 -16.73 13.80
CA ALA A 134 9.79 -15.95 14.19
C ALA A 134 9.48 -14.88 15.24
N ASP A 135 10.47 -14.60 16.09
CA ASP A 135 10.45 -13.59 17.16
C ASP A 135 10.83 -12.17 16.70
N HIS A 136 11.13 -12.02 15.40
CA HIS A 136 11.57 -10.78 14.78
C HIS A 136 10.78 -10.48 13.50
N LEU A 137 10.78 -9.21 13.13
CA LEU A 137 10.32 -8.73 11.83
C LEU A 137 11.50 -8.52 10.89
N LEU A 138 11.21 -8.36 9.61
CA LEU A 138 12.17 -8.08 8.55
C LEU A 138 11.79 -6.77 7.87
N ASP A 139 12.76 -5.89 7.72
CA ASP A 139 12.63 -4.70 6.87
C ASP A 139 12.70 -5.10 5.39
N PRO A 140 11.66 -4.83 4.58
CA PRO A 140 11.67 -5.16 3.15
C PRO A 140 12.73 -4.40 2.35
N CYS A 141 13.25 -3.28 2.86
CA CYS A 141 14.18 -2.43 2.11
C CYS A 141 15.62 -2.93 2.16
N GLY A 142 15.99 -3.66 3.22
CA GLY A 142 17.39 -4.08 3.45
C GLY A 142 17.56 -5.48 4.06
N GLY A 143 16.48 -6.17 4.41
CA GLY A 143 16.55 -7.47 5.08
C GLY A 143 17.07 -7.43 6.52
N ARG A 144 17.09 -6.24 7.16
CA ARG A 144 17.44 -6.09 8.57
C ARG A 144 16.40 -6.80 9.44
N ARG A 145 16.86 -7.57 10.43
CA ARG A 145 16.00 -8.09 11.50
C ARG A 145 15.66 -6.98 12.48
N LEU A 146 14.39 -6.86 12.81
CA LEU A 146 13.85 -5.86 13.73
C LEU A 146 13.22 -6.59 14.90
N TYR A 147 13.77 -6.38 16.08
CA TYR A 147 13.28 -6.89 17.35
C TYR A 147 12.34 -5.88 18.01
N PRO A 148 11.64 -6.23 19.10
CA PRO A 148 10.66 -5.33 19.72
C PRO A 148 11.18 -3.93 20.08
N ASN A 149 12.46 -3.78 20.42
CA ASN A 149 13.07 -2.47 20.63
C ASN A 149 13.14 -1.64 19.35
N ASP A 150 13.59 -2.24 18.23
CA ASP A 150 13.62 -1.56 16.93
C ASP A 150 12.21 -1.12 16.50
N CYS A 151 11.20 -1.97 16.73
CA CYS A 151 9.81 -1.63 16.44
C CYS A 151 9.31 -0.43 17.27
N ARG A 152 9.68 -0.35 18.55
CA ARG A 152 9.38 0.82 19.39
C ARG A 152 10.02 2.09 18.83
N GLU A 153 11.29 2.02 18.43
CA GLU A 153 11.98 3.15 17.82
C GLU A 153 11.32 3.62 16.52
N LEU A 154 10.90 2.69 15.65
CA LEU A 154 10.18 3.01 14.41
C LEU A 154 8.89 3.78 14.69
N LEU A 155 8.09 3.33 15.67
CA LEU A 155 6.85 4.02 16.06
C LEU A 155 7.14 5.40 16.65
N GLN A 156 8.13 5.51 17.52
CA GLN A 156 8.47 6.77 18.16
C GLN A 156 9.02 7.81 17.18
N ARG A 157 9.80 7.39 16.19
CA ARG A 157 10.28 8.25 15.10
C ARG A 157 9.13 8.79 14.25
N GLN A 158 8.11 7.98 14.00
CA GLN A 158 7.00 8.34 13.12
C GLN A 158 5.88 9.13 13.83
N TYR A 159 5.54 8.75 15.07
CA TYR A 159 4.36 9.23 15.78
C TYR A 159 4.68 9.93 17.11
N GLY A 160 5.96 10.04 17.48
CA GLY A 160 6.42 10.69 18.70
C GLY A 160 6.63 9.76 19.89
N PRO A 161 7.28 10.24 20.97
CA PRO A 161 7.78 9.41 22.07
C PRO A 161 6.68 8.68 22.87
N ASN A 162 5.44 9.18 22.83
CA ASN A 162 4.32 8.62 23.57
C ASN A 162 3.66 7.42 22.86
N MET A 163 3.99 7.16 21.60
CA MET A 163 3.43 6.04 20.85
C MET A 163 3.98 4.72 21.39
N GLN A 164 3.09 3.85 21.87
CA GLN A 164 3.45 2.55 22.43
C GLN A 164 3.26 1.43 21.40
N LEU A 165 4.15 0.43 21.47
CA LEU A 165 4.02 -0.79 20.66
C LEU A 165 2.92 -1.68 21.24
N SER A 166 1.90 -1.99 20.44
CA SER A 166 0.83 -2.93 20.79
C SER A 166 0.89 -4.19 19.92
N ALA A 167 0.19 -5.25 20.35
CA ALA A 167 0.09 -6.49 19.58
C ALA A 167 -0.63 -6.28 18.22
N GLU A 168 -1.54 -5.30 18.13
CA GLU A 168 -2.26 -4.97 16.91
C GLU A 168 -1.33 -4.51 15.79
N HIS A 169 -0.22 -3.84 16.12
CA HIS A 169 0.78 -3.40 15.16
C HIS A 169 1.54 -4.57 14.51
N LEU A 170 1.50 -5.76 15.13
CA LEU A 170 2.23 -6.95 14.72
C LEU A 170 1.34 -7.98 13.99
N LEU A 171 0.08 -7.63 13.72
CA LEU A 171 -0.85 -8.48 13.01
C LEU A 171 -0.43 -8.68 11.55
N THR A 172 -0.60 -9.92 11.08
CA THR A 172 -0.38 -10.27 9.68
C THR A 172 -1.37 -9.52 8.80
N ALA A 173 -0.86 -8.90 7.75
CA ALA A 173 -1.66 -8.15 6.78
C ALA A 173 -2.39 -9.12 5.83
N THR A 174 -3.69 -8.90 5.62
CA THR A 174 -4.43 -9.60 4.57
C THR A 174 -4.12 -9.00 3.19
N PRO A 175 -4.37 -9.73 2.09
CA PRO A 175 -4.25 -9.21 0.72
C PRO A 175 -5.00 -7.88 0.51
N VAL A 176 -6.24 -7.80 0.99
CA VAL A 176 -7.07 -6.59 0.93
C VAL A 176 -6.41 -5.44 1.68
N GLN A 177 -5.91 -5.67 2.90
CA GLN A 177 -5.24 -4.64 3.70
C GLN A 177 -3.97 -4.12 3.02
N MET A 178 -3.18 -4.99 2.40
CA MET A 178 -1.96 -4.58 1.68
C MET A 178 -2.29 -3.70 0.47
N LEU A 179 -3.26 -4.10 -0.36
CA LEU A 179 -3.65 -3.34 -1.55
C LEU A 179 -4.39 -2.04 -1.20
N GLN A 180 -5.14 -2.03 -0.10
CA GLN A 180 -5.77 -0.81 0.42
C GLN A 180 -4.72 0.17 0.96
N ARG A 181 -3.68 -0.33 1.64
CA ARG A 181 -2.54 0.52 2.07
C ARG A 181 -1.75 1.04 0.86
N LEU A 182 -1.50 0.22 -0.15
CA LEU A 182 -0.86 0.65 -1.40
C LEU A 182 -1.66 1.78 -2.07
N SER A 183 -2.98 1.64 -2.12
CA SER A 183 -3.88 2.67 -2.66
C SER A 183 -3.85 3.96 -1.84
N ARG A 184 -3.83 3.88 -0.50
CA ARG A 184 -3.66 5.07 0.36
C ARG A 184 -2.31 5.76 0.15
N ASN A 185 -1.23 4.98 -0.02
CA ASN A 185 0.10 5.52 -0.32
C ASN A 185 0.10 6.26 -1.65
N LEU A 186 -0.42 5.65 -2.73
CA LEU A 186 -0.51 6.27 -4.05
C LEU A 186 -1.37 7.53 -4.03
N ARG A 187 -2.53 7.50 -3.36
CA ARG A 187 -3.37 8.69 -3.15
C ARG A 187 -2.58 9.85 -2.54
N GLN A 188 -1.81 9.58 -1.49
CA GLN A 188 -1.00 10.60 -0.82
C GLN A 188 0.12 11.12 -1.73
N LEU A 189 0.79 10.23 -2.48
CA LEU A 189 1.85 10.61 -3.41
C LEU A 189 1.31 11.48 -4.55
N HIS A 190 0.19 11.09 -5.18
CA HIS A 190 -0.46 11.88 -6.22
C HIS A 190 -0.95 13.23 -5.68
N LEU A 191 -1.59 13.24 -4.50
CA LEU A 191 -2.08 14.46 -3.85
C LEU A 191 -0.94 15.46 -3.57
N THR A 192 0.20 14.99 -3.07
CA THR A 192 1.36 15.85 -2.78
C THR A 192 2.08 16.37 -4.02
N HIS A 193 1.72 15.86 -5.21
CA HIS A 193 2.20 16.31 -6.51
C HIS A 193 1.08 16.99 -7.33
N ASP A 194 0.00 17.41 -6.66
CA ASP A 194 -1.15 18.10 -7.24
C ASP A 194 -1.88 17.34 -8.37
N ASP A 195 -1.68 16.02 -8.48
CA ASP A 195 -2.44 15.17 -9.39
C ASP A 195 -3.71 14.67 -8.71
N TYR A 196 -4.69 15.57 -8.60
CA TYR A 196 -5.94 15.29 -7.89
C TYR A 196 -6.80 14.22 -8.56
N ILE A 197 -6.69 14.07 -9.89
CA ILE A 197 -7.42 13.03 -10.64
C ILE A 197 -6.82 11.65 -10.35
N ALA A 198 -5.50 11.49 -10.42
CA ALA A 198 -4.87 10.23 -10.04
C ALA A 198 -5.10 9.91 -8.56
N ALA A 199 -5.03 10.90 -7.68
CA ALA A 199 -5.35 10.71 -6.26
C ALA A 199 -6.80 10.24 -6.05
N LEU A 200 -7.75 10.75 -6.85
CA LEU A 200 -9.16 10.35 -6.77
C LEU A 200 -9.35 8.88 -7.18
N ILE A 201 -8.70 8.44 -8.28
CA ILE A 201 -8.69 7.04 -8.71
C ILE A 201 -8.27 6.12 -7.56
N ASP A 202 -7.19 6.47 -6.86
CA ASP A 202 -6.71 5.69 -5.71
C ASP A 202 -7.67 5.76 -4.50
N ALA A 203 -8.27 6.93 -4.24
CA ALA A 203 -9.22 7.11 -3.15
C ALA A 203 -10.50 6.28 -3.34
N GLU A 204 -11.02 6.21 -4.57
CA GLU A 204 -12.15 5.35 -4.91
C GLU A 204 -11.80 3.88 -4.67
N ARG A 205 -10.60 3.43 -5.05
CA ARG A 205 -10.16 2.05 -4.85
C ARG A 205 -10.14 1.67 -3.38
N VAL A 206 -9.71 2.59 -2.51
CA VAL A 206 -9.71 2.38 -1.05
C VAL A 206 -11.12 2.09 -0.53
N LEU A 207 -12.14 2.77 -1.07
CA LEU A 207 -13.54 2.55 -0.66
C LEU A 207 -14.12 1.26 -1.27
N GLU A 208 -13.86 0.98 -2.55
CA GLU A 208 -14.34 -0.23 -3.23
C GLU A 208 -13.75 -1.52 -2.63
N LEU A 209 -12.54 -1.47 -2.07
CA LEU A 209 -11.93 -2.58 -1.34
C LEU A 209 -12.65 -2.93 -0.02
N GLY A 210 -13.58 -2.09 0.42
CA GLY A 210 -14.35 -2.29 1.65
C GLY A 210 -13.61 -1.92 2.93
N GLY A 211 -14.34 -1.91 4.04
CA GLY A 211 -13.78 -1.60 5.37
C GLY A 211 -13.18 -0.18 5.49
N ALA A 212 -13.67 0.75 4.67
CA ALA A 212 -13.22 2.14 4.69
C ALA A 212 -13.57 2.83 6.01
N LYS A 213 -12.67 3.67 6.50
CA LYS A 213 -12.83 4.44 7.74
C LYS A 213 -13.33 5.86 7.44
N ALA A 214 -13.80 6.58 8.45
CA ALA A 214 -14.14 8.00 8.32
C ALA A 214 -13.03 8.82 7.64
N ALA A 215 -11.77 8.54 7.97
CA ALA A 215 -10.60 9.19 7.37
C ALA A 215 -10.47 8.95 5.85
N ASP A 216 -10.94 7.81 5.33
CA ASP A 216 -10.89 7.52 3.89
C ASP A 216 -11.92 8.33 3.12
N TYR A 217 -13.14 8.44 3.65
CA TYR A 217 -14.19 9.33 3.11
C TYR A 217 -13.76 10.80 3.16
N MET A 218 -13.21 11.25 4.30
CA MET A 218 -12.70 12.63 4.42
C MET A 218 -11.59 12.94 3.42
N ALA A 219 -10.70 11.99 3.17
CA ALA A 219 -9.65 12.17 2.19
C ALA A 219 -10.21 12.32 0.77
N ARG A 220 -11.23 11.56 0.39
CA ARG A 220 -11.88 11.69 -0.92
C ARG A 220 -12.76 12.95 -1.01
N ALA A 221 -13.45 13.34 0.05
CA ALA A 221 -14.16 14.62 0.15
C ALA A 221 -13.23 15.81 -0.12
N SER A 222 -12.02 15.81 0.45
CA SER A 222 -11.00 16.85 0.19
C SER A 222 -10.52 16.88 -1.26
N LEU A 223 -10.53 15.75 -1.97
CA LEU A 223 -10.26 15.72 -3.41
C LEU A 223 -11.44 16.31 -4.21
N TYR A 224 -12.68 15.95 -3.87
CA TYR A 224 -13.86 16.54 -4.52
C TYR A 224 -13.96 18.04 -4.30
N GLN A 225 -13.55 18.54 -3.13
CA GLN A 225 -13.44 19.98 -2.89
C GLN A 225 -12.47 20.65 -3.86
N ARG A 226 -11.28 20.05 -4.08
CA ARG A 226 -10.26 20.57 -5.01
C ARG A 226 -10.68 20.51 -6.47
N LEU A 227 -11.59 19.60 -6.79
CA LEU A 227 -12.14 19.37 -8.13
C LEU A 227 -13.49 20.09 -8.34
N ASP A 228 -13.87 21.00 -7.44
CA ASP A 228 -15.12 21.76 -7.49
C ASP A 228 -16.37 20.86 -7.66
N CYS A 229 -16.39 19.73 -6.96
CA CYS A 229 -17.46 18.73 -6.97
C CYS A 229 -18.25 18.73 -5.64
N PRO A 230 -19.04 19.78 -5.32
CA PRO A 230 -19.62 19.99 -3.99
C PRO A 230 -20.64 18.90 -3.58
N ASN A 231 -21.38 18.33 -4.54
CA ASN A 231 -22.33 17.26 -4.23
C ASN A 231 -21.61 15.96 -3.83
N ALA A 232 -20.50 15.64 -4.49
CA ALA A 232 -19.68 14.48 -4.17
C ALA A 232 -18.91 14.68 -2.85
N GLU A 233 -18.41 15.89 -2.60
CA GLU A 233 -17.84 16.27 -1.30
C GLU A 233 -18.85 16.08 -0.17
N ARG A 234 -20.07 16.61 -0.31
CA ARG A 234 -21.15 16.45 0.67
C ARG A 234 -21.41 14.98 0.98
N PHE A 235 -21.58 14.16 -0.04
CA PHE A 235 -21.84 12.73 0.11
C PHE A 235 -20.78 12.06 1.00
N ASP A 236 -19.49 12.32 0.74
CA ASP A 236 -18.41 11.73 1.52
C ASP A 236 -18.31 12.30 2.94
N LEU A 237 -18.58 13.59 3.15
CA LEU A 237 -18.60 14.18 4.49
C LEU A 237 -19.74 13.64 5.36
N GLU A 238 -20.92 13.42 4.78
CA GLU A 238 -22.05 12.78 5.46
C GLU A 238 -21.70 11.35 5.89
N HIS A 239 -21.08 10.56 4.99
CA HIS A 239 -20.61 9.21 5.33
C HIS A 239 -19.52 9.22 6.40
N ALA A 240 -18.56 10.15 6.31
CA ALA A 240 -17.54 10.32 7.34
C ALA A 240 -18.16 10.66 8.70
N LEU A 241 -19.21 11.48 8.73
CA LEU A 241 -19.91 11.85 9.96
C LEU A 241 -20.65 10.67 10.59
N LEU A 242 -21.23 9.79 9.77
CA LEU A 242 -21.87 8.55 10.24
C LEU A 242 -20.87 7.59 10.90
N LEU A 243 -19.64 7.55 10.39
CA LEU A 243 -18.56 6.68 10.88
C LEU A 243 -17.70 7.29 12.00
N SER A 244 -17.89 8.57 12.32
CA SER A 244 -17.08 9.28 13.31
C SER A 244 -17.71 9.24 14.70
N GLU A 245 -16.99 8.70 15.67
CA GLU A 245 -17.38 8.68 17.10
C GLU A 245 -16.78 9.86 17.89
N ASP A 246 -15.66 10.44 17.43
CA ASP A 246 -15.00 11.57 18.08
C ASP A 246 -15.85 12.86 17.99
N PRO A 247 -16.29 13.46 19.11
CA PRO A 247 -17.08 14.69 19.12
C PRO A 247 -16.41 15.86 18.39
N ILE A 248 -15.08 15.98 18.47
CA ILE A 248 -14.34 17.08 17.82
C ILE A 248 -14.36 16.89 16.30
N GLN A 249 -14.10 15.67 15.83
CA GLN A 249 -14.21 15.33 14.42
C GLN A 249 -15.63 15.57 13.89
N ARG A 250 -16.67 15.15 14.61
CA ARG A 250 -18.08 15.36 14.23
C ARG A 250 -18.43 16.84 14.09
N LEU A 251 -17.95 17.69 15.01
CA LEU A 251 -18.15 19.14 14.93
C LEU A 251 -17.53 19.72 13.67
N ARG A 252 -16.26 19.41 13.40
CA ARG A 252 -15.55 19.89 12.19
C ARG A 252 -16.22 19.45 10.88
N LEU A 253 -16.71 18.21 10.83
CA LEU A 253 -17.45 17.70 9.68
C LEU A 253 -18.77 18.46 9.47
N THR A 254 -19.48 18.76 10.55
CA THR A 254 -20.75 19.50 10.51
C THR A 254 -20.53 20.94 10.04
N GLU A 255 -19.50 21.62 10.53
CA GLU A 255 -19.10 22.95 10.07
C GLU A 255 -18.77 22.95 8.57
N ARG A 256 -17.95 22.00 8.12
CA ARG A 256 -17.59 21.87 6.70
C ARG A 256 -18.81 21.64 5.81
N LEU A 257 -19.75 20.78 6.24
CA LEU A 257 -21.01 20.54 5.53
C LEU A 257 -21.87 21.81 5.42
N GLY A 258 -21.90 22.64 6.48
CA GLY A 258 -22.66 23.90 6.50
C GLY A 258 -22.17 24.96 5.52
N HIS A 259 -20.91 24.88 5.07
CA HIS A 259 -20.34 25.78 4.07
C HIS A 259 -20.60 25.35 2.62
N LEU A 260 -21.11 24.13 2.38
CA LEU A 260 -21.38 23.65 1.04
C LEU A 260 -22.71 24.18 0.49
N PRO A 261 -22.79 24.52 -0.81
CA PRO A 261 -24.02 25.02 -1.42
C PRO A 261 -25.13 23.97 -1.30
N PRO A 262 -26.40 24.35 -1.02
CA PRO A 262 -27.50 23.40 -0.84
C PRO A 262 -27.63 22.46 -2.04
N ASN A 263 -28.09 21.22 -1.81
CA ASN A 263 -28.23 20.22 -2.87
C ASN A 263 -29.02 20.81 -4.04
N SER A 264 -28.32 21.10 -5.12
CA SER A 264 -28.94 21.43 -6.39
C SER A 264 -29.38 20.11 -6.98
N VAL A 265 -30.61 19.69 -6.68
CA VAL A 265 -31.24 18.58 -7.38
C VAL A 265 -31.44 19.08 -8.82
N VAL A 266 -30.48 18.79 -9.69
CA VAL A 266 -30.67 18.95 -11.12
C VAL A 266 -31.61 17.83 -11.52
N HIS A 267 -32.89 18.17 -11.69
CA HIS A 267 -33.94 17.30 -12.18
C HIS A 267 -33.66 16.82 -13.60
#